data_AF-A0A8J3E5M9-F1
#
_entry.id   AF-A0A8J3E5M9-F1
#
_cell.length_a   1.000
_cell.length_b   1.000
_cell.length_c   1.000
_cell.angle_alpha   90.00
_cell.angle_beta   90.00
_cell.angle_gamma   90.00
#
_symmetry.space_group_name_H-M   'P 1'
#
loop_
_entity.id
_entity.type
_entity.pdbx_description
1 polymer ?
#
loop_
_entity_poly.entity_id
_entity_poly.type
_entity_poly.pdbx_seq_one_letter_code
_entity_poly.pdbx_strand_id
1 'polypeptide(L)' 'MGGLSLVHWIIILFVIVLLFGAGRISPMMGELAKGMKAFKQGLKDDEKPAEPTTIGQGQPAQPIPSQQNQEHKVG' A
#
# COMPACT_ATOMS: atom_id res chain seq x y z
N MET A 1 -21.98 3.57 32.49
CA MET A 1 -21.34 2.26 32.25
C MET A 1 -20.83 2.13 30.81
N GLY A 2 -19.91 3.00 30.36
CA GLY A 2 -19.51 3.04 28.92
C GLY A 2 -18.03 3.28 28.64
N GLY A 3 -17.24 3.73 29.63
CA GLY A 3 -15.82 4.05 29.43
C GLY A 3 -14.89 2.84 29.35
N LEU A 4 -15.28 1.69 29.91
CA LEU A 4 -14.41 0.51 29.97
C LEU A 4 -14.44 -0.33 28.69
N SER A 5 -15.50 -0.28 27.88
CA SER A 5 -15.66 -1.17 26.73
C SER A 5 -14.67 -0.86 25.60
N LEU A 6 -14.48 0.43 25.28
CA LEU A 6 -13.56 0.84 24.22
C LEU A 6 -12.09 0.61 24.62
N VAL A 7 -11.75 0.95 25.87
CA VAL A 7 -10.41 0.73 26.41
C VAL A 7 -10.09 -0.77 26.50
N HIS A 8 -11.06 -1.61 26.85
CA HIS A 8 -10.88 -3.07 26.90
C HIS A 8 -10.47 -3.65 25.54
N TRP A 9 -11.13 -3.23 24.45
CA TRP A 9 -10.77 -3.66 23.10
C TRP A 9 -9.37 -3.21 22.69
N ILE A 10 -8.97 -1.97 23.03
CA ILE A 10 -7.60 -1.48 22.77
C ILE A 10 -6.56 -2.31 23.55
N ILE A 11 -6.83 -2.61 24.82
CA ILE A 11 -5.93 -3.41 25.66
C ILE A 11 -5.78 -4.83 25.10
N ILE A 12 -6.87 -5.47 24.67
CA ILE A 12 -6.79 -6.81 24.06
C ILE A 12 -5.94 -6.77 22.79
N LEU A 13 -6.16 -5.80 21.91
CA LEU A 13 -5.40 -5.68 20.67
C LEU A 13 -3.91 -5.48 20.97
N PHE A 14 -3.59 -4.65 21.97
CA PHE A 14 -2.23 -4.41 22.40
C PHE A 14 -1.54 -5.68 22.91
N VAL A 15 -2.23 -6.46 23.73
CA VAL A 15 -1.72 -7.74 24.26
C VAL A 15 -1.44 -8.74 23.13
N ILE A 16 -2.33 -8.85 22.14
CA ILE A 16 -2.11 -9.71 20.95
C ILE A 16 -0.88 -9.26 20.17
N VAL A 17 -0.73 -7.95 19.94
CA VAL A 17 0.45 -7.40 19.25
C VAL A 17 1.74 -7.67 20.01
N LEU A 18 1.73 -7.64 21.34
CA LEU A 18 2.89 -7.96 22.18
C LEU A 18 3.22 -9.46 22.16
N LEU A 19 2.23 -10.35 22.19
CA LEU A 19 2.40 -11.81 22.12
C LEU A 19 2.94 -12.28 20.77
N PHE A 20 2.38 -11.76 19.68
CA PHE A 20 2.78 -12.14 18.33
C PHE A 20 3.97 -11.32 17.82
N GLY A 21 4.21 -10.13 18.39
CA GLY A 21 5.21 -9.17 17.97
C GLY A 21 4.85 -8.45 16.67
N ALA A 22 5.17 -7.16 16.58
CA ALA A 22 4.91 -6.34 15.38
C ALA A 22 5.56 -6.90 14.10
N GLY A 23 6.66 -7.65 14.23
CA GLY A 23 7.39 -8.24 13.11
C GLY A 23 6.64 -9.35 12.38
N ARG A 24 5.70 -10.05 13.02
CA ARG A 24 4.91 -11.13 12.37
C ARG A 24 3.64 -10.61 11.69
N ILE A 25 3.01 -9.59 12.27
CA ILE A 25 1.79 -8.98 11.72
C ILE A 25 2.06 -7.99 10.59
N SER A 26 3.21 -7.30 10.56
CA SER A 26 3.53 -6.30 9.54
C SER A 26 3.48 -6.81 8.08
N PRO A 27 4.11 -7.95 7.71
CA PRO A 27 4.04 -8.45 6.34
C PRO A 27 2.63 -8.89 5.94
N MET A 28 1.91 -9.60 6.83
CA MET A 28 0.53 -10.03 6.58
C MET A 28 -0.45 -8.86 6.47
N MET A 29 -0.32 -7.84 7.32
CA MET A 29 -1.16 -6.64 7.26
C MET A 29 -0.91 -5.86 5.96
N GLY A 30 0.31 -5.87 5.44
CA GLY A 30 0.65 -5.25 4.16
C GLY A 30 -0.06 -5.91 2.97
N GLU A 31 -0.09 -7.25 2.92
CA GLU A 31 -0.80 -8.00 1.89
C GLU A 31 -2.32 -7.80 1.98
N LEU A 32 -2.88 -7.82 3.19
CA LEU A 32 -4.29 -7.54 3.44
C LEU A 32 -4.68 -6.10 3.06
N ALA A 33 -3.84 -5.11 3.40
CA ALA A 33 -4.08 -3.71 3.04
C ALA A 33 -4.04 -3.50 1.53
N LYS A 34 -3.13 -4.18 0.82
CA LYS A 34 -3.02 -4.12 -0.64
C LYS A 34 -4.24 -4.75 -1.31
N GLY A 35 -4.73 -5.90 -0.82
CA GLY A 35 -5.97 -6.53 -1.30
C GLY A 35 -7.21 -5.66 -1.08
N MET A 36 -7.36 -5.08 0.13
CA MET A 36 -8.48 -4.20 0.44
C MET A 36 -8.44 -2.89 -0.37
N LYS A 37 -7.25 -2.34 -0.63
CA LYS A 37 -7.08 -1.14 -1.46
C LYS A 37 -7.38 -1.44 -2.93
N ALA A 38 -6.93 -2.58 -3.47
CA ALA A 38 -7.26 -3.01 -4.82
C ALA A 38 -8.76 -3.25 -4.99
N PHE A 39 -9.43 -3.84 -4.00
CA PHE A 39 -10.88 -4.02 -4.00
C PHE A 39 -11.62 -2.67 -4.01
N LYS A 40 -11.19 -1.73 -3.17
CA LYS A 40 -11.78 -0.39 -3.10
C LYS A 40 -11.49 0.44 -4.36
N GLN A 41 -10.34 0.24 -4.98
CA GLN A 41 -9.97 0.90 -6.23
C GLN A 41 -10.78 0.31 -7.38
N GLY A 42 -10.95 -1.00 -7.47
CA GLY A 42 -11.82 -1.65 -8.46
C GLY A 42 -13.28 -1.20 -8.38
N LEU A 43 -13.83 -1.01 -7.17
CA LEU A 43 -15.17 -0.42 -7.01
C LEU A 43 -15.26 1.05 -7.44
N LYS A 44 -14.17 1.80 -7.37
CA LYS A 44 -14.11 3.23 -7.75
C LYS A 44 -13.78 3.45 -9.22
N ASP A 45 -13.05 2.53 -9.84
CA ASP A 45 -12.67 2.58 -11.27
C ASP A 45 -13.91 2.41 -12.16
N ASP A 46 -14.94 1.69 -11.68
CA ASP A 46 -16.27 1.61 -12.30
C ASP A 46 -16.93 3.00 -12.44
N GLU A 47 -16.51 4.00 -11.65
CA GLU A 47 -17.01 5.38 -11.67
C GLU A 47 -16.02 6.42 -12.25
N LYS A 48 -14.74 6.10 -12.50
CA LYS A 48 -13.75 7.08 -13.01
C LYS A 48 -12.56 6.43 -13.76
N PRO A 49 -12.14 6.96 -14.95
CA PRO A 49 -10.98 6.44 -15.68
C PRO A 49 -9.67 6.52 -14.88
N ALA A 50 -8.93 5.40 -14.92
CA ALA A 50 -7.81 5.01 -14.08
C ALA A 50 -6.65 6.01 -13.89
N GLU A 51 -6.23 6.19 -12.63
CA GLU A 51 -4.92 6.77 -12.25
C GLU A 51 -4.00 5.65 -11.71
N PRO A 52 -2.73 5.56 -12.17
CA PRO A 52 -1.81 4.51 -11.75
C PRO A 52 -1.36 4.73 -10.31
N THR A 53 -2.05 4.11 -9.36
CA THR A 53 -1.61 4.10 -7.96
C THR A 53 -0.57 3.00 -7.77
N THR A 54 0.71 3.36 -7.87
CA THR A 54 1.84 2.54 -7.38
C THR A 54 1.67 2.28 -5.89
N ILE A 55 1.28 1.05 -5.52
CA ILE A 55 1.20 0.60 -4.13
C ILE A 55 2.32 -0.40 -3.86
N GLY A 56 3.42 0.11 -3.31
CA GLY A 56 4.51 -0.69 -2.78
C GLY A 56 5.53 -1.16 -3.83
N GLN A 57 6.42 -0.26 -4.22
CA GLN A 57 7.78 -0.61 -4.64
C GLN A 57 8.74 0.36 -3.93
N GLY A 58 9.55 -0.17 -3.01
CA GLY A 58 10.79 0.46 -2.61
C GLY A 58 11.79 0.36 -3.77
N GLN A 59 11.50 1.03 -4.88
CA GLN A 59 12.41 1.15 -6.00
C GLN A 59 12.25 2.56 -6.58
N PRO A 60 13.27 3.44 -6.47
CA PRO A 60 13.22 4.73 -7.13
C PRO A 60 13.17 4.45 -8.64
N ALA A 61 12.02 4.73 -9.25
CA ALA A 61 11.92 4.90 -10.69
C ALA A 61 12.76 6.14 -11.02
N GLN A 62 14.06 5.90 -11.22
CA GLN A 62 14.92 6.88 -11.83
C GLN A 62 14.29 7.24 -13.18
N PRO A 63 14.07 8.52 -13.49
CA PRO A 63 13.69 8.91 -14.83
C PRO A 63 14.83 8.44 -15.73
N ILE A 64 14.59 7.43 -16.57
CA ILE A 64 15.52 7.07 -17.64
C ILE A 64 15.53 8.31 -18.54
N PRO A 65 16.63 9.07 -18.62
CA PRO A 65 16.74 10.11 -19.61
C PRO A 65 16.80 9.37 -20.94
N SER A 66 15.73 9.42 -21.72
CA SER A 66 15.73 9.01 -23.12
C SER A 66 16.64 9.97 -23.90
N GLN A 67 17.95 9.79 -23.75
CA GLN A 67 19.03 10.41 -24.51
C GLN A 67 19.68 9.31 -25.33
N GLN A 68 18.94 8.71 -26.25
CA GLN A 68 19.54 7.85 -27.26
C GLN A 68 18.60 7.78 -28.48
N ASN A 69 19.12 8.27 -29.61
CA ASN A 69 18.71 7.93 -30.97
C ASN A 69 17.75 8.88 -31.72
N GLN A 70 18.15 10.14 -31.93
CA GLN A 70 17.91 10.85 -33.21
C GLN A 70 19.08 11.80 -33.53
N GLU A 71 20.30 11.27 -33.54
CA GLU A 71 21.43 11.89 -34.26
C GLU A 71 22.00 10.83 -35.21
N HIS A 72 21.25 10.52 -36.27
CA HIS A 72 21.76 9.83 -37.45
C HIS A 72 21.23 10.55 -38.69
N LYS A 73 21.88 11.68 -38.96
CA LYS A 73 22.57 11.92 -40.24
C LYS A 73 21.79 11.51 -41.50
N VAL A 74 20.98 12.41 -42.03
CA VAL A 74 20.73 12.50 -43.47
C VAL A 74 21.45 13.74 -43.99
N GLY A 75 22.68 13.52 -44.43
CA GLY A 75 23.43 14.41 -45.31
C GLY A 75 23.70 13.67 -46.60
#